data_AF-A0A419I687-F1
#
_entry.id   AF-A0A419I687-F1
#
_cell.length_a   1.000
_cell.length_b   1.000
_cell.length_c   1.000
_cell.angle_alpha   90.00
_cell.angle_beta   90.00
_cell.angle_gamma   90.00
#
_symmetry.space_group_name_H-M   'P 1'
#
loop_
_entity.id
_entity.type
_entity.pdbx_description
1 polymer ?
#
loop_
_entity_poly.entity_id
_entity_poly.type
_entity_poly.pdbx_seq_one_letter_code
_entity_poly.pdbx_strand_id
1 'polypeptide(L)'
;MRVFVTGASGHLGSAVVPELLRAGHEVTCLARSDASAATVTALGAQVHRGNLDDLDGLRQAAQKVDAVIHLAFDHSGIATGKFAEAVEADHAVVQTFGEALSGTGKAFFGIGSTGSDGPDRNAAINANPRAAVARTLAEFAEHDVRTVLFGIPPVTHSSLDRHGFVPRMIQIARETGISAYVGDNRWPAAHTLDVARLYALALDKAPAGTELVAAAEEGIPVREIAETIGRHLDLPVKGISTEQAAEHFATFPFVGMDITMPNAETRRLLGWEPTHPGLLDDLEEGHYFAAGR
;
A
#
# COMPACT_ATOMS: atom_id res chain seq x y z
N MET A 1 -0.05 -12.34 19.84
CA MET A 1 0.43 -10.98 20.13
C MET A 1 -0.74 -10.03 20.08
N ARG A 2 -0.70 -8.96 20.86
CA ARG A 2 -1.61 -7.82 20.77
C ARG A 2 -1.07 -6.86 19.72
N VAL A 3 -1.88 -6.53 18.72
CA VAL A 3 -1.47 -5.72 17.57
C VAL A 3 -2.38 -4.50 17.47
N PHE A 4 -1.78 -3.32 17.42
CA PHE A 4 -2.50 -2.08 17.15
C PHE A 4 -2.38 -1.72 15.66
N VAL A 5 -3.50 -1.54 14.97
CA VAL A 5 -3.52 -1.26 13.53
C VAL A 5 -4.17 0.10 13.25
N THR A 6 -3.49 0.97 12.51
CA THR A 6 -4.12 2.15 11.91
C THR A 6 -4.53 1.85 10.46
N GLY A 7 -5.58 2.51 9.97
CA GLY A 7 -6.00 2.34 8.58
C GLY A 7 -6.75 1.04 8.29
N ALA A 8 -7.26 0.37 9.33
CA ALA A 8 -7.96 -0.91 9.24
C ALA A 8 -9.21 -0.90 8.36
N SER A 9 -9.90 0.24 8.23
CA SER A 9 -11.06 0.37 7.35
C SER A 9 -10.69 0.74 5.90
N GLY A 10 -9.40 0.86 5.59
CA GLY A 10 -8.90 1.16 4.25
C GLY A 10 -8.68 -0.08 3.40
N HIS A 11 -8.25 0.13 2.16
CA HIS A 11 -8.01 -0.93 1.16
C HIS A 11 -7.09 -2.04 1.70
N LEU A 12 -5.87 -1.70 2.13
CA LEU A 12 -4.94 -2.71 2.65
C LEU A 12 -5.31 -3.19 4.05
N GLY A 13 -5.67 -2.27 4.95
CA GLY A 13 -5.98 -2.62 6.35
C GLY A 13 -7.15 -3.60 6.50
N SER A 14 -8.15 -3.49 5.63
CA SER A 14 -9.32 -4.39 5.65
C SER A 14 -9.00 -5.83 5.26
N ALA A 15 -7.89 -6.05 4.54
CA ALA A 15 -7.35 -7.37 4.23
C ALA A 15 -6.33 -7.85 5.28
N VAL A 16 -5.49 -6.95 5.79
CA VAL A 16 -4.45 -7.27 6.80
C VAL A 16 -5.08 -7.73 8.13
N VAL A 17 -6.13 -7.07 8.60
CA VAL A 17 -6.76 -7.39 9.90
C VAL A 17 -7.27 -8.85 9.98
N PRO A 18 -8.06 -9.36 9.00
CA PRO A 18 -8.45 -10.76 8.97
C PRO A 18 -7.26 -11.74 8.98
N GLU A 19 -6.19 -11.44 8.24
CA GLU A 19 -5.00 -12.31 8.20
C GLU A 19 -4.27 -12.36 9.55
N LEU A 20 -4.19 -11.24 10.27
CA LEU A 20 -3.63 -11.19 11.62
C LEU A 20 -4.49 -11.98 12.62
N LEU A 21 -5.81 -11.84 12.55
CA LEU A 21 -6.75 -12.60 13.39
C LEU A 21 -6.64 -14.10 13.11
N ARG A 22 -6.58 -14.50 11.84
CA ARG A 22 -6.40 -15.89 11.42
C ARG A 22 -5.06 -16.49 11.86
N ALA A 23 -4.02 -15.66 11.97
CA ALA A 23 -2.73 -16.03 12.56
C ALA A 23 -2.76 -16.14 14.10
N GLY A 24 -3.90 -15.88 14.75
CA GLY A 24 -4.07 -16.02 16.20
C GLY A 24 -3.62 -14.81 17.00
N HIS A 25 -3.54 -13.62 16.37
CA HIS A 25 -3.24 -12.38 17.06
C HIS A 25 -4.51 -11.69 17.58
N GLU A 26 -4.37 -10.95 18.67
CA GLU A 26 -5.41 -10.07 19.21
C GLU A 26 -5.25 -8.71 18.53
N VAL A 27 -6.25 -8.29 17.74
CA VAL A 27 -6.13 -7.08 16.91
C VAL A 27 -7.04 -5.98 17.45
N THR A 28 -6.45 -4.81 17.69
CA THR A 28 -7.15 -3.58 18.03
C THR A 28 -6.89 -2.54 16.95
N CYS A 29 -7.94 -1.92 16.42
CA CYS A 29 -7.83 -0.99 15.30
C CYS A 29 -8.30 0.42 15.66
N LEU A 30 -7.54 1.42 15.21
CA LEU A 30 -7.95 2.82 15.28
C LEU A 30 -9.14 3.07 14.35
N ALA A 31 -10.20 3.68 14.90
CA ALA A 31 -11.38 4.06 14.14
C ALA A 31 -11.79 5.52 14.43
N ARG A 32 -11.70 6.37 13.40
CA ARG A 32 -12.01 7.81 13.48
C ARG A 32 -13.50 8.14 13.39
N SER A 33 -14.32 7.20 12.94
CA SER A 33 -15.76 7.42 12.71
C SER A 33 -16.56 6.17 13.01
N ASP A 34 -17.88 6.32 13.14
CA ASP A 34 -18.81 5.20 13.37
C ASP A 34 -18.80 4.20 12.22
N ALA A 35 -18.65 4.69 10.99
CA ALA A 35 -18.45 3.83 9.82
C ALA A 35 -17.17 3.01 9.93
N SER A 36 -16.03 3.64 10.24
CA SER A 36 -14.77 2.91 10.45
C SER A 36 -14.85 1.92 11.60
N ALA A 37 -15.53 2.27 12.69
CA ALA A 37 -15.72 1.37 13.83
C ALA A 37 -16.59 0.16 13.45
N ALA A 38 -17.67 0.38 12.70
CA ALA A 38 -18.52 -0.69 12.18
C ALA A 38 -17.73 -1.64 11.26
N THR A 39 -16.89 -1.09 10.36
CA THR A 39 -15.98 -1.92 9.54
C THR A 39 -15.06 -2.76 10.41
N VAL A 40 -14.38 -2.14 11.40
CA VAL A 40 -13.47 -2.86 12.31
C VAL A 40 -14.19 -3.98 13.07
N THR A 41 -15.38 -3.71 13.61
CA THR A 41 -16.19 -4.73 14.28
C THR A 41 -16.60 -5.86 13.32
N ALA A 42 -16.97 -5.54 12.08
CA ALA A 42 -17.32 -6.55 11.07
C ALA A 42 -16.12 -7.44 10.68
N LEU A 43 -14.89 -6.92 10.77
CA LEU A 43 -13.66 -7.69 10.59
C LEU A 43 -13.34 -8.61 11.79
N GLY A 44 -14.03 -8.45 12.92
CA GLY A 44 -13.79 -9.24 14.14
C GLY A 44 -12.70 -8.67 15.06
N ALA A 45 -12.22 -7.45 14.81
CA ALA A 45 -11.21 -6.78 15.63
C ALA A 45 -11.83 -5.85 16.69
N GLN A 46 -11.04 -5.54 17.72
CA GLN A 46 -11.43 -4.60 18.76
C GLN A 46 -11.32 -3.16 18.24
N VAL A 47 -12.29 -2.32 18.59
CA VAL A 47 -12.31 -0.91 18.19
C VAL A 47 -11.59 -0.06 19.23
N HIS A 48 -10.60 0.73 18.79
CA HIS A 48 -10.07 1.85 19.54
C HIS A 48 -10.55 3.15 18.87
N ARG A 49 -11.49 3.85 19.52
CA ARG A 49 -11.96 5.15 19.03
C ARG A 49 -10.87 6.19 19.21
N GLY A 50 -10.55 6.90 18.15
CA GLY A 50 -9.52 7.92 18.13
C GLY A 50 -9.21 8.37 16.71
N ASN A 51 -8.33 9.34 16.59
CA ASN A 51 -7.90 9.90 15.31
C ASN A 51 -6.37 10.03 15.28
N LEU A 52 -5.80 10.19 14.09
CA LEU A 52 -4.34 10.27 13.91
C LEU A 52 -3.76 11.57 14.51
N ASP A 53 -4.57 12.59 14.73
CA ASP A 53 -4.17 13.83 15.40
C ASP A 53 -4.13 13.71 16.95
N ASP A 54 -4.72 12.66 17.52
CA ASP A 54 -4.66 12.36 18.96
C ASP A 54 -3.36 11.60 19.30
N LEU A 55 -2.23 12.29 19.22
CA LEU A 55 -0.90 11.70 19.44
C LEU A 55 -0.76 11.09 20.86
N ASP A 56 -1.40 11.67 21.87
CA ASP A 56 -1.39 11.13 23.23
C ASP A 56 -2.15 9.79 23.31
N GLY A 57 -3.32 9.70 22.66
CA GLY A 57 -4.07 8.46 22.52
C GLY A 57 -3.27 7.39 21.77
N LEU A 58 -2.59 7.76 20.67
CA LEU A 58 -1.73 6.86 19.90
C LEU A 58 -0.56 6.32 20.74
N ARG A 59 0.12 7.20 21.50
CA ARG A 59 1.21 6.81 22.41
C ARG A 59 0.72 5.80 23.45
N GLN A 60 -0.42 6.06 24.08
CA GLN A 60 -1.00 5.16 25.07
C GLN A 60 -1.44 3.82 24.48
N ALA A 61 -1.93 3.81 23.24
CA ALA A 61 -2.29 2.59 22.54
C ALA A 61 -1.05 1.73 22.25
N ALA A 62 0.02 2.33 21.71
CA ALA A 62 1.27 1.64 21.38
C ALA A 62 1.94 1.01 22.61
N GLN A 63 1.91 1.69 23.76
CA GLN A 63 2.48 1.16 25.01
C GLN A 63 1.82 -0.16 25.49
N LYS A 64 0.54 -0.38 25.13
CA LYS A 64 -0.28 -1.51 25.61
C LYS A 64 -0.23 -2.75 24.71
N VAL A 65 0.40 -2.65 23.54
CA VAL A 65 0.45 -3.73 22.55
C VAL A 65 1.86 -4.29 22.39
N ASP A 66 2.00 -5.37 21.63
CA ASP A 66 3.27 -6.03 21.31
C ASP A 66 3.77 -5.62 19.92
N ALA A 67 2.88 -5.10 19.06
CA ALA A 67 3.21 -4.57 17.74
C ALA A 67 2.28 -3.44 17.31
N VAL A 68 2.79 -2.49 16.54
CA VAL A 68 2.03 -1.47 15.82
C VAL A 68 2.18 -1.71 14.31
N ILE A 69 1.08 -1.70 13.57
CA ILE A 69 1.06 -1.73 12.10
C ILE A 69 0.37 -0.45 11.61
N HIS A 70 1.15 0.44 11.00
CA HIS A 70 0.69 1.74 10.55
C HIS A 70 0.43 1.72 9.04
N LEU A 71 -0.87 1.70 8.66
CA LEU A 71 -1.32 1.67 7.27
C LEU A 71 -2.12 2.91 6.87
N ALA A 72 -2.45 3.77 7.84
CA ALA A 72 -3.23 4.97 7.58
C ALA A 72 -2.36 6.05 6.94
N PHE A 73 -2.90 6.73 5.93
CA PHE A 73 -2.36 7.97 5.39
C PHE A 73 -3.51 8.81 4.87
N ASP A 74 -3.47 10.12 5.08
CA ASP A 74 -4.51 11.02 4.57
C ASP A 74 -4.31 11.30 3.08
N HIS A 75 -4.92 10.46 2.24
CA HIS A 75 -4.90 10.63 0.79
C HIS A 75 -5.78 11.80 0.32
N SER A 76 -6.69 12.34 1.15
CA SER A 76 -7.55 13.46 0.75
C SER A 76 -6.74 14.74 0.51
N GLY A 77 -5.64 14.91 1.25
CA GLY A 77 -4.71 16.02 1.09
C GLY A 77 -4.04 16.06 -0.28
N ILE A 78 -3.93 14.93 -0.99
CA ILE A 78 -3.35 14.88 -2.34
C ILE A 78 -4.23 15.67 -3.32
N ALA A 79 -5.54 15.40 -3.32
CA ALA A 79 -6.48 16.05 -4.24
C ALA A 79 -6.69 17.53 -3.91
N THR A 80 -6.45 17.95 -2.67
CA THR A 80 -6.66 19.34 -2.21
C THR A 80 -5.38 20.17 -2.11
N GLY A 81 -4.24 19.68 -2.63
CA GLY A 81 -2.96 20.39 -2.57
C GLY A 81 -2.31 20.48 -1.18
N LYS A 82 -2.81 19.70 -0.21
CA LYS A 82 -2.33 19.61 1.18
C LYS A 82 -1.44 18.40 1.41
N PHE A 83 -0.78 17.91 0.36
CA PHE A 83 0.04 16.70 0.46
C PHE A 83 1.19 16.85 1.46
N ALA A 84 1.84 18.03 1.51
CA ALA A 84 2.89 18.31 2.49
C ALA A 84 2.35 18.24 3.93
N GLU A 85 1.20 18.84 4.21
CA GLU A 85 0.55 18.78 5.53
C GLU A 85 0.22 17.33 5.92
N ALA A 86 -0.27 16.53 4.98
CA ALA A 86 -0.55 15.11 5.22
C ALA A 86 0.72 14.30 5.53
N VAL A 87 1.84 14.62 4.89
CA VAL A 87 3.15 13.99 5.15
C VAL A 87 3.70 14.39 6.52
N GLU A 88 3.59 15.66 6.91
CA GLU A 88 4.01 16.10 8.24
C GLU A 88 3.16 15.47 9.36
N ALA A 89 1.85 15.35 9.15
CA ALA A 89 0.96 14.65 10.09
C ALA A 89 1.32 13.17 10.22
N ASP A 90 1.60 12.49 9.10
CA ASP A 90 2.06 11.10 9.04
C ASP A 90 3.39 10.91 9.80
N HIS A 91 4.33 11.83 9.58
CA HIS A 91 5.61 11.86 10.28
C HIS A 91 5.42 11.97 11.80
N ALA A 92 4.55 12.88 12.28
CA ALA A 92 4.27 13.04 13.70
C ALA A 92 3.68 11.76 14.34
N VAL A 93 2.83 11.04 13.60
CA VAL A 93 2.30 9.74 14.03
C VAL A 93 3.41 8.69 14.13
N VAL A 94 4.27 8.62 13.12
CA VAL A 94 5.41 7.67 13.11
C VAL A 94 6.38 7.94 14.25
N GLN A 95 6.73 9.21 14.50
CA GLN A 95 7.55 9.60 15.65
C GLN A 95 6.90 9.18 16.97
N THR A 96 5.60 9.47 17.13
CA THR A 96 4.84 9.13 18.34
C THR A 96 4.86 7.63 18.62
N PHE A 97 4.65 6.79 17.60
CA PHE A 97 4.71 5.35 17.77
C PHE A 97 6.13 4.85 18.04
N GLY A 98 7.11 5.34 17.28
CA GLY A 98 8.51 4.95 17.48
C GLY A 98 8.99 5.27 18.88
N GLU A 99 8.79 6.49 19.37
CA GLU A 99 9.13 6.91 20.73
C GLU A 99 8.44 6.06 21.80
N ALA A 100 7.18 5.70 21.59
CA ALA A 100 6.43 4.86 22.51
C ALA A 100 6.96 3.42 22.59
N LEU A 101 7.63 2.95 21.54
CA LEU A 101 8.15 1.60 21.41
C LEU A 101 9.67 1.51 21.66
N SER A 102 10.40 2.62 21.69
CA SER A 102 11.85 2.65 21.94
C SER A 102 12.24 1.90 23.22
N GLY A 103 13.26 1.06 23.13
CA GLY A 103 13.79 0.28 24.27
C GLY A 103 12.92 -0.92 24.67
N THR A 104 11.95 -1.32 23.85
CA THR A 104 11.01 -2.41 24.19
C THR A 104 11.19 -3.68 23.37
N GLY A 105 11.94 -3.63 22.27
CA GLY A 105 12.05 -4.72 21.28
C GLY A 105 10.75 -5.02 20.51
N LYS A 106 9.68 -4.25 20.73
CA LYS A 106 8.35 -4.46 20.11
C LYS A 106 8.37 -4.10 18.62
N ALA A 107 7.42 -4.66 17.87
CA ALA A 107 7.35 -4.46 16.43
C ALA A 107 6.72 -3.13 16.03
N PHE A 108 7.30 -2.47 15.03
CA PHE A 108 6.70 -1.31 14.38
C PHE A 108 6.76 -1.43 12.86
N PHE A 109 5.60 -1.64 12.25
CA PHE A 109 5.48 -1.90 10.82
C PHE A 109 4.93 -0.65 10.13
N GLY A 110 5.49 -0.31 8.99
CA GLY A 110 4.99 0.78 8.16
C GLY A 110 5.21 0.55 6.68
N ILE A 111 4.64 1.45 5.89
CA ILE A 111 4.77 1.44 4.43
C ILE A 111 5.93 2.36 4.07
N GLY A 112 6.87 1.85 3.28
CA GLY A 112 8.10 2.58 2.99
C GLY A 112 8.94 1.89 1.96
N SER A 113 9.74 2.67 1.24
CA SER A 113 10.43 2.16 0.07
C SER A 113 11.50 1.16 0.45
N THR A 114 11.44 -0.01 -0.16
CA THR A 114 12.55 -0.94 -0.26
C THR A 114 13.39 -0.53 -1.46
N GLY A 115 14.65 -0.15 -1.23
CA GLY A 115 15.55 0.34 -2.27
C GLY A 115 15.60 -0.56 -3.51
N SER A 116 16.03 0.01 -4.64
CA SER A 116 16.09 -0.70 -5.92
C SER A 116 17.48 -0.67 -6.54
N ASP A 117 17.72 -1.56 -7.48
CA ASP A 117 18.89 -1.49 -8.35
C ASP A 117 18.82 -0.22 -9.22
N GLY A 118 19.72 0.72 -8.95
CA GLY A 118 19.96 1.88 -9.79
C GLY A 118 19.86 3.23 -9.05
N PRO A 119 20.85 4.13 -9.24
CA PRO A 119 20.88 5.43 -8.57
C PRO A 119 19.68 6.32 -8.93
N ASP A 120 19.21 6.28 -10.17
CA ASP A 120 18.10 7.13 -10.65
C ASP A 120 16.76 6.77 -9.99
N ARG A 121 16.52 5.47 -9.79
CA ARG A 121 15.30 5.01 -9.13
C ARG A 121 15.33 5.29 -7.63
N ASN A 122 16.49 5.13 -7.00
CA ASN A 122 16.67 5.54 -5.61
C ASN A 122 16.47 7.06 -5.46
N ALA A 123 16.90 7.87 -6.44
CA ALA A 123 16.62 9.31 -6.45
C ALA A 123 15.12 9.61 -6.56
N ALA A 124 14.38 8.93 -7.45
CA ALA A 124 12.93 9.12 -7.60
C ALA A 124 12.16 8.71 -6.33
N ILE A 125 12.54 7.59 -5.71
CA ILE A 125 12.03 7.14 -4.41
C ILE A 125 12.30 8.20 -3.34
N ASN A 126 13.54 8.69 -3.27
CA ASN A 126 13.97 9.65 -2.25
C ASN A 126 13.33 11.03 -2.42
N ALA A 127 12.92 11.39 -3.63
CA ALA A 127 12.18 12.62 -3.90
C ALA A 127 10.73 12.58 -3.40
N ASN A 128 10.17 11.40 -3.13
CA ASN A 128 8.85 11.28 -2.51
C ASN A 128 8.94 11.69 -1.02
N PRO A 129 8.20 12.72 -0.57
CA PRO A 129 8.19 13.13 0.84
C PRO A 129 7.83 12.00 1.81
N ARG A 130 7.00 11.03 1.38
CA ARG A 130 6.67 9.85 2.20
C ARG A 130 7.86 8.92 2.43
N ALA A 131 8.89 8.96 1.58
CA ALA A 131 10.13 8.23 1.82
C ALA A 131 10.89 8.79 3.03
N ALA A 132 10.74 10.07 3.37
CA ALA A 132 11.29 10.62 4.61
C ALA A 132 10.63 10.00 5.84
N VAL A 133 9.29 9.87 5.84
CA VAL A 133 8.54 9.23 6.92
C VAL A 133 8.96 7.76 7.11
N ALA A 134 9.14 7.04 6.01
CA ALA A 134 9.65 5.67 6.05
C ALA A 134 11.05 5.56 6.67
N ARG A 135 11.96 6.49 6.32
CA ARG A 135 13.30 6.54 6.93
C ARG A 135 13.24 6.82 8.42
N THR A 136 12.40 7.75 8.86
CA THR A 136 12.16 8.01 10.28
C THR A 136 11.67 6.76 11.01
N LEU A 137 10.77 5.98 10.41
CA LEU A 137 10.36 4.70 10.99
C LEU A 137 11.56 3.75 11.11
N ALA A 138 12.35 3.60 10.04
CA ALA A 138 13.50 2.70 10.02
C ALA A 138 14.57 3.06 11.06
N GLU A 139 14.81 4.35 11.32
CA GLU A 139 15.77 4.86 12.33
C GLU A 139 15.47 4.33 13.74
N PHE A 140 14.21 4.01 14.07
CA PHE A 140 13.87 3.39 15.36
C PHE A 140 14.45 1.99 15.56
N ALA A 141 14.98 1.33 14.51
CA ALA A 141 15.79 0.13 14.67
C ALA A 141 17.00 0.36 15.58
N GLU A 142 17.60 1.56 15.54
CA GLU A 142 18.73 1.97 16.39
C GLU A 142 18.31 2.21 17.85
N HIS A 143 17.00 2.26 18.11
CA HIS A 143 16.39 2.52 19.40
C HIS A 143 15.69 1.28 19.98
N ASP A 144 16.13 0.07 19.59
CA ASP A 144 15.58 -1.21 20.07
C ASP A 144 14.07 -1.34 19.79
N VAL A 145 13.67 -0.96 18.57
CA VAL A 145 12.35 -1.23 18.00
C VAL A 145 12.53 -2.20 16.84
N ARG A 146 11.71 -3.26 16.79
CA ARG A 146 11.70 -4.20 15.66
C ARG A 146 10.95 -3.60 14.49
N THR A 147 11.63 -2.74 13.73
CA THR A 147 11.05 -2.07 12.57
C THR A 147 10.95 -3.02 11.37
N VAL A 148 9.85 -2.92 10.61
CA VAL A 148 9.69 -3.62 9.33
C VAL A 148 8.99 -2.69 8.34
N LEU A 149 9.59 -2.50 7.18
CA LEU A 149 9.03 -1.68 6.11
C LEU A 149 8.53 -2.53 4.95
N PHE A 150 7.40 -2.11 4.38
CA PHE A 150 6.78 -2.78 3.24
C PHE A 150 6.79 -1.85 2.02
N GLY A 151 7.50 -2.28 0.98
CA GLY A 151 7.40 -1.75 -0.36
C GLY A 151 6.14 -2.29 -1.01
N ILE A 152 5.10 -1.47 -1.05
CA ILE A 152 3.81 -1.81 -1.65
C ILE A 152 3.84 -1.46 -3.15
N PRO A 153 3.49 -2.40 -4.05
CA PRO A 153 3.42 -2.09 -5.48
C PRO A 153 2.32 -1.05 -5.76
N PRO A 154 2.52 -0.13 -6.73
CA PRO A 154 1.47 0.84 -7.10
C PRO A 154 0.18 0.16 -7.56
N VAL A 155 0.28 -1.04 -8.13
CA VAL A 155 -0.86 -1.87 -8.50
C VAL A 155 -1.11 -2.93 -7.41
N THR A 156 -1.76 -2.52 -6.33
CA THR A 156 -2.30 -3.47 -5.34
C THR A 156 -3.75 -3.77 -5.72
N HIS A 157 -3.97 -4.83 -6.48
CA HIS A 157 -5.26 -5.10 -7.12
C HIS A 157 -6.14 -6.02 -6.27
N SER A 158 -7.45 -5.92 -6.48
CA SER A 158 -8.51 -6.83 -6.02
C SER A 158 -9.86 -6.15 -6.20
N SER A 159 -10.94 -6.85 -5.84
CA SER A 159 -12.25 -6.24 -5.64
C SER A 159 -12.32 -5.19 -4.52
N LEU A 160 -11.24 -4.84 -3.81
CA LEU A 160 -11.18 -3.70 -2.88
C LEU A 160 -10.57 -2.44 -3.52
N ASP A 161 -9.91 -2.57 -4.67
CA ASP A 161 -9.30 -1.45 -5.37
C ASP A 161 -10.38 -0.62 -6.08
N ARG A 162 -10.47 0.65 -5.69
CA ARG A 162 -11.49 1.60 -6.20
C ARG A 162 -10.88 2.90 -6.71
N HIS A 163 -9.66 3.20 -6.30
CA HIS A 163 -9.01 4.49 -6.54
C HIS A 163 -7.54 4.32 -6.96
N GLY A 164 -7.07 3.09 -7.15
CA GLY A 164 -5.72 2.79 -7.60
C GLY A 164 -5.50 3.07 -9.09
N PHE A 165 -4.35 2.63 -9.58
CA PHE A 165 -3.89 2.88 -10.94
C PHE A 165 -4.83 2.26 -11.98
N VAL A 166 -5.30 1.03 -11.71
CA VAL A 166 -6.17 0.28 -12.62
C VAL A 166 -7.56 0.92 -12.79
N PRO A 167 -8.32 1.23 -11.72
CA PRO A 167 -9.56 1.99 -11.84
C PRO A 167 -9.38 3.32 -12.59
N ARG A 168 -8.25 4.00 -12.37
CA ARG A 168 -7.96 5.26 -13.05
C ARG A 168 -7.73 5.09 -14.55
N MET A 169 -6.97 4.07 -14.96
CA MET A 169 -6.81 3.74 -16.39
C MET A 169 -8.15 3.41 -17.04
N ILE A 170 -9.00 2.61 -16.38
CA ILE A 170 -10.34 2.25 -16.87
C ILE A 170 -11.22 3.49 -17.02
N GLN A 171 -11.20 4.39 -16.04
CA GLN A 171 -11.94 5.64 -16.08
C GLN A 171 -11.51 6.49 -17.29
N ILE A 172 -10.20 6.70 -17.47
CA ILE A 172 -9.67 7.51 -18.57
C ILE A 172 -9.98 6.87 -19.93
N ALA A 173 -9.91 5.54 -20.04
CA ALA A 173 -10.28 4.84 -21.26
C ALA A 173 -11.75 5.09 -21.62
N ARG A 174 -12.66 5.05 -20.65
CA ARG A 174 -14.09 5.37 -20.85
C ARG A 174 -14.30 6.83 -21.26
N GLU A 175 -13.61 7.77 -20.63
CA GLU A 175 -13.75 9.21 -20.89
C GLU A 175 -13.21 9.61 -22.27
N THR A 176 -12.13 8.98 -22.72
CA THR A 176 -11.44 9.31 -23.98
C THR A 176 -11.84 8.41 -25.15
N GLY A 177 -12.45 7.27 -24.89
CA GLY A 177 -12.75 6.24 -25.88
C GLY A 177 -11.52 5.49 -26.41
N ILE A 178 -10.37 5.58 -25.72
CA ILE A 178 -9.11 4.93 -26.12
C ILE A 178 -8.44 4.35 -24.87
N SER A 179 -8.06 3.08 -24.90
CA SER A 179 -7.18 2.51 -23.87
C SER A 179 -5.72 2.73 -24.27
N ALA A 180 -5.02 3.68 -23.63
CA ALA A 180 -3.66 4.04 -24.03
C ALA A 180 -2.57 3.47 -23.11
N TYR A 181 -1.34 3.41 -23.62
CA TYR A 181 -0.11 3.10 -22.85
C TYR A 181 1.07 3.93 -23.39
N VAL A 182 2.13 4.07 -22.58
CA VAL A 182 3.30 4.93 -22.89
C VAL A 182 4.57 4.09 -22.97
N GLY A 183 5.16 3.99 -24.16
CA GLY A 183 6.40 3.22 -24.35
C GLY A 183 6.26 1.74 -23.95
N ASP A 184 7.30 1.21 -23.33
CA ASP A 184 7.38 -0.19 -22.87
C ASP A 184 7.59 -0.26 -21.35
N ASN A 185 6.96 0.67 -20.61
CA ASN A 185 7.07 0.70 -19.15
C ASN A 185 6.32 -0.47 -18.49
N ARG A 186 6.73 -0.78 -17.26
CA ARG A 186 6.18 -1.86 -16.45
C ARG A 186 5.73 -1.37 -15.09
N TRP A 187 4.75 -2.05 -14.51
CA TRP A 187 4.35 -1.88 -13.11
C TRP A 187 4.37 -3.19 -12.36
N PRO A 188 4.93 -3.22 -11.13
CA PRO A 188 4.77 -4.36 -10.27
C PRO A 188 3.34 -4.39 -9.74
N ALA A 189 2.86 -5.59 -9.44
CA ALA A 189 1.53 -5.80 -8.92
C ALA A 189 1.49 -6.86 -7.82
N ALA A 190 0.46 -6.80 -6.99
CA ALA A 190 0.12 -7.88 -6.08
C ALA A 190 -1.36 -7.85 -5.74
N HIS A 191 -1.94 -9.04 -5.59
CA HIS A 191 -3.29 -9.14 -5.07
C HIS A 191 -3.32 -8.71 -3.59
N THR A 192 -4.34 -7.96 -3.21
CA THR A 192 -4.45 -7.34 -1.86
C THR A 192 -4.35 -8.38 -0.74
N LEU A 193 -4.86 -9.60 -0.95
CA LEU A 193 -4.80 -10.69 0.03
C LEU A 193 -3.40 -11.32 0.15
N ASP A 194 -2.60 -11.36 -0.93
CA ASP A 194 -1.22 -11.84 -0.84
C ASP A 194 -0.34 -10.84 -0.08
N VAL A 195 -0.57 -9.54 -0.28
CA VAL A 195 0.06 -8.48 0.52
C VAL A 195 -0.35 -8.64 2.00
N ALA A 196 -1.63 -8.85 2.29
CA ALA A 196 -2.10 -9.04 3.66
C ALA A 196 -1.46 -10.26 4.35
N ARG A 197 -1.30 -11.36 3.62
CA ARG A 197 -0.61 -12.56 4.12
C ARG A 197 0.84 -12.28 4.48
N LEU A 198 1.51 -11.43 3.71
CA LEU A 198 2.89 -11.02 3.97
C LEU A 198 3.03 -10.27 5.31
N TYR A 199 2.07 -9.40 5.67
CA TYR A 199 2.06 -8.72 6.97
C TYR A 199 2.00 -9.72 8.14
N ALA A 200 1.13 -10.72 8.06
CA ALA A 200 1.04 -11.75 9.09
C ALA A 200 2.33 -12.58 9.20
N LEU A 201 2.92 -13.00 8.06
CA LEU A 201 4.19 -13.73 8.06
C LEU A 201 5.35 -12.90 8.63
N ALA A 202 5.43 -11.62 8.27
CA ALA A 202 6.45 -10.71 8.74
C ALA A 202 6.33 -10.48 10.26
N LEU A 203 5.11 -10.38 10.77
CA LEU A 203 4.87 -10.19 12.18
C LEU A 203 5.48 -11.33 13.03
N ASP A 204 5.39 -12.56 12.55
CA ASP A 204 5.96 -13.74 13.21
C ASP A 204 7.47 -13.94 12.96
N LYS A 205 7.95 -13.62 11.75
CA LYS A 205 9.27 -14.10 11.28
C LYS A 205 10.27 -13.01 10.93
N ALA A 206 9.84 -11.79 10.60
CA ALA A 206 10.74 -10.77 10.10
C ALA A 206 11.68 -10.26 11.21
N PRO A 207 13.01 -10.28 10.99
CA PRO A 207 13.98 -9.62 11.86
C PRO A 207 13.77 -8.11 11.92
N ALA A 208 14.37 -7.46 12.93
CA ALA A 208 14.39 -6.00 13.02
C ALA A 208 15.14 -5.37 11.84
N GLY A 209 14.68 -4.21 11.38
CA GLY A 209 15.28 -3.48 10.25
C GLY A 209 15.01 -4.11 8.88
N THR A 210 14.03 -5.02 8.78
CA THR A 210 13.74 -5.70 7.51
C THR A 210 12.94 -4.80 6.58
N GLU A 211 13.34 -4.79 5.32
CA GLU A 211 12.62 -4.19 4.20
C GLU A 211 12.05 -5.29 3.30
N LEU A 212 10.72 -5.34 3.14
CA LEU A 212 10.00 -6.37 2.39
C LEU A 212 9.35 -5.80 1.13
N VAL A 213 9.53 -6.48 0.00
CA VAL A 213 8.90 -6.15 -1.27
C VAL A 213 7.62 -6.96 -1.42
N ALA A 214 6.48 -6.29 -1.39
CA ALA A 214 5.15 -6.91 -1.45
C ALA A 214 4.60 -7.02 -2.88
N ALA A 215 5.46 -7.11 -3.89
CA ALA A 215 5.06 -7.33 -5.28
C ALA A 215 5.03 -8.83 -5.58
N ALA A 216 3.88 -9.39 -5.96
CA ALA A 216 3.77 -10.78 -6.40
C ALA A 216 4.26 -10.93 -7.84
N GLU A 217 3.94 -9.92 -8.67
CA GLU A 217 4.41 -9.77 -10.04
C GLU A 217 5.39 -8.60 -10.08
N GLU A 218 6.63 -8.89 -10.47
CA GLU A 218 7.73 -7.92 -10.33
C GLU A 218 7.68 -6.78 -11.35
N GLY A 219 6.93 -6.91 -12.44
CA GLY A 219 6.84 -5.88 -13.47
C GLY A 219 6.07 -6.34 -14.71
N ILE A 220 4.79 -5.99 -14.76
CA ILE A 220 3.87 -6.28 -15.87
C ILE A 220 3.96 -5.15 -16.90
N PRO A 221 4.12 -5.45 -18.20
CA PRO A 221 4.05 -4.42 -19.23
C PRO A 221 2.72 -3.66 -19.18
N VAL A 222 2.76 -2.34 -19.05
CA VAL A 222 1.55 -1.49 -18.99
C VAL A 222 0.72 -1.61 -20.27
N ARG A 223 1.38 -1.94 -21.40
CA ARG A 223 0.72 -2.31 -22.65
C ARG A 223 -0.29 -3.44 -22.47
N GLU A 224 0.06 -4.52 -21.77
CA GLU A 224 -0.82 -5.68 -21.58
C GLU A 224 -2.03 -5.34 -20.68
N ILE A 225 -1.82 -4.45 -19.71
CA ILE A 225 -2.90 -3.89 -18.88
C ILE A 225 -3.87 -3.08 -19.77
N ALA A 226 -3.34 -2.18 -20.59
CA ALA A 226 -4.14 -1.36 -21.51
C ALA A 226 -4.87 -2.22 -22.56
N GLU A 227 -4.25 -3.27 -23.08
CA GLU A 227 -4.87 -4.22 -24.00
C GLU A 227 -6.03 -4.97 -23.36
N THR A 228 -5.88 -5.41 -22.11
CA THR A 228 -6.94 -6.08 -21.35
C THR A 228 -8.12 -5.13 -21.09
N ILE A 229 -7.83 -3.89 -20.67
CA ILE A 229 -8.86 -2.84 -20.51
C ILE A 229 -9.58 -2.56 -21.84
N GLY A 230 -8.84 -2.44 -22.94
CA GLY A 230 -9.39 -2.18 -24.27
C GLY A 230 -10.35 -3.28 -24.73
N ARG A 231 -9.99 -4.55 -24.52
CA ARG A 231 -10.88 -5.70 -24.81
C ARG A 231 -12.15 -5.68 -23.98
N HIS A 232 -12.07 -5.44 -22.68
CA HIS A 232 -13.24 -5.41 -21.79
C HIS A 232 -14.21 -4.26 -22.08
N LEU A 233 -13.68 -3.13 -22.56
CA LEU A 233 -14.47 -1.94 -22.88
C LEU A 233 -14.88 -1.84 -24.35
N ASP A 234 -14.43 -2.77 -25.21
CA ASP A 234 -14.56 -2.69 -26.67
C ASP A 234 -14.02 -1.36 -27.25
N LEU A 235 -12.81 -0.98 -26.81
CA LEU A 235 -12.13 0.26 -27.17
C LEU A 235 -10.81 0.01 -27.92
N PRO A 236 -10.42 0.90 -28.85
CA PRO A 236 -9.11 0.83 -29.49
C PRO A 236 -7.99 1.01 -28.47
N VAL A 237 -6.91 0.23 -28.64
CA VAL A 237 -5.70 0.33 -27.83
C VAL A 237 -4.63 1.11 -28.60
N LYS A 238 -3.97 2.09 -27.96
CA LYS A 238 -2.95 2.91 -28.63
C LYS A 238 -1.72 3.15 -27.76
N GLY A 239 -0.55 2.90 -28.31
CA GLY A 239 0.70 3.46 -27.79
C GLY A 239 0.76 4.95 -28.11
N ILE A 240 1.05 5.78 -27.10
CA ILE A 240 1.17 7.24 -27.26
C ILE A 240 2.55 7.72 -26.81
N SER A 241 3.00 8.86 -27.32
CA SER A 241 4.25 9.48 -26.91
C SER A 241 4.14 10.10 -25.51
N THR A 242 5.28 10.38 -24.87
CA THR A 242 5.32 11.05 -23.56
C THR A 242 4.63 12.42 -23.59
N GLU A 243 4.76 13.15 -24.69
CA GLU A 243 4.11 14.44 -24.90
C GLU A 243 2.58 14.30 -24.96
N GLN A 244 2.09 13.26 -25.66
CA GLN A 244 0.66 12.95 -25.75
C GLN A 244 0.10 12.44 -24.42
N ALA A 245 0.92 11.77 -23.60
CA ALA A 245 0.52 11.23 -22.32
C ALA A 245 0.08 12.32 -21.34
N ALA A 246 0.74 13.50 -21.36
CA ALA A 246 0.37 14.62 -20.51
C ALA A 246 -1.05 15.14 -20.79
N GLU A 247 -1.53 15.04 -22.04
CA GLU A 247 -2.89 15.41 -22.41
C GLU A 247 -3.88 14.26 -22.14
N HIS A 248 -3.58 13.04 -22.61
CA HIS A 248 -4.48 11.89 -22.48
C HIS A 248 -4.69 11.46 -21.02
N PHE A 249 -3.63 11.47 -20.22
CA PHE A 249 -3.65 11.10 -18.81
C PHE A 249 -3.53 12.32 -17.89
N ALA A 250 -4.04 13.49 -18.29
CA ALA A 250 -3.85 14.78 -17.60
C ALA A 250 -4.00 14.74 -16.06
N THR A 251 -4.87 13.89 -15.55
CA THR A 251 -5.16 13.76 -14.12
C THR A 251 -4.47 12.55 -13.47
N PHE A 252 -3.60 11.85 -14.19
CA PHE A 252 -2.87 10.65 -13.78
C PHE A 252 -1.41 10.67 -14.30
N PRO A 253 -0.55 11.50 -13.71
CA PRO A 253 0.82 11.73 -14.20
C PRO A 253 1.76 10.53 -14.02
N PHE A 254 1.32 9.48 -13.32
CA PHE A 254 2.12 8.31 -12.99
C PHE A 254 2.12 7.24 -14.09
N VAL A 255 1.33 7.43 -15.15
CA VAL A 255 1.15 6.43 -16.22
C VAL A 255 2.46 6.00 -16.89
N GLY A 256 3.43 6.90 -17.00
CA GLY A 256 4.70 6.66 -17.68
C GLY A 256 5.82 6.11 -16.79
N MET A 257 5.55 5.86 -15.49
CA MET A 257 6.57 5.30 -14.61
C MET A 257 6.92 3.87 -15.02
N ASP A 258 8.21 3.56 -15.18
CA ASP A 258 8.72 2.19 -15.29
C ASP A 258 9.23 1.75 -13.91
N ILE A 259 8.54 0.79 -13.30
CA ILE A 259 8.83 0.31 -11.95
C ILE A 259 8.89 -1.21 -12.00
N THR A 260 9.90 -1.78 -11.36
CA THR A 260 10.01 -3.22 -11.14
C THR A 260 10.26 -3.52 -9.67
N MET A 261 9.64 -4.51 -9.05
CA MET A 261 9.84 -4.77 -7.62
C MET A 261 10.24 -6.23 -7.40
N PRO A 262 11.55 -6.53 -7.48
CA PRO A 262 12.05 -7.88 -7.23
C PRO A 262 11.73 -8.36 -5.82
N ASN A 263 11.16 -9.57 -5.69
CA ASN A 263 10.66 -10.06 -4.40
C ASN A 263 11.44 -11.26 -3.84
N ALA A 264 12.49 -11.72 -4.54
CA ALA A 264 13.21 -12.95 -4.21
C ALA A 264 13.67 -13.01 -2.75
N GLU A 265 14.15 -11.89 -2.19
CA GLU A 265 14.57 -11.82 -0.80
C GLU A 265 13.41 -11.97 0.18
N THR A 266 12.27 -11.33 -0.12
CA THR A 266 11.05 -11.46 0.69
C THR A 266 10.55 -12.89 0.73
N ARG A 267 10.55 -13.57 -0.43
CA ARG A 267 10.19 -14.99 -0.53
C ARG A 267 11.14 -15.87 0.27
N ARG A 268 12.46 -15.67 0.11
CA ARG A 268 13.50 -16.42 0.81
C ARG A 268 13.41 -16.28 2.33
N LEU A 269 13.22 -15.06 2.81
CA LEU A 269 13.21 -14.74 4.24
C LEU A 269 11.98 -15.29 4.95
N LEU A 270 10.79 -15.15 4.34
CA LEU A 270 9.52 -15.40 5.04
C LEU A 270 8.80 -16.68 4.57
N GLY A 271 9.27 -17.29 3.47
CA GLY A 271 8.53 -18.34 2.76
C GLY A 271 7.21 -17.81 2.20
N TRP A 272 7.18 -16.55 1.78
CA TRP A 272 6.00 -15.94 1.18
C TRP A 272 5.81 -16.46 -0.25
N GLU A 273 4.67 -17.10 -0.49
CA GLU A 273 4.27 -17.59 -1.80
C GLU A 273 2.89 -16.99 -2.12
N PRO A 274 2.81 -16.03 -3.05
CA PRO A 274 1.55 -15.53 -3.56
C PRO A 274 0.69 -16.66 -4.12
N THR A 275 -0.60 -16.64 -3.81
CA THR A 275 -1.55 -17.71 -4.19
C THR A 275 -2.78 -17.19 -4.91
N HIS A 276 -3.00 -15.88 -4.93
CA HIS A 276 -4.11 -15.28 -5.66
C HIS A 276 -3.75 -15.01 -7.13
N PRO A 277 -4.75 -14.79 -8.00
CA PRO A 277 -4.50 -14.49 -9.41
C PRO A 277 -3.58 -13.28 -9.59
N GLY A 278 -2.80 -13.29 -10.68
CA GLY A 278 -2.10 -12.09 -11.13
C GLY A 278 -3.06 -11.02 -11.62
N LEU A 279 -2.56 -9.81 -11.86
CA LEU A 279 -3.40 -8.66 -12.24
C LEU A 279 -4.21 -8.91 -13.51
N LEU A 280 -3.60 -9.48 -14.56
CA LEU A 280 -4.28 -9.68 -15.83
C LEU A 280 -5.42 -10.69 -15.69
N ASP A 281 -5.21 -11.76 -14.94
CA ASP A 281 -6.26 -12.75 -14.64
C ASP A 281 -7.37 -12.13 -13.76
N ASP A 282 -7.03 -11.30 -12.77
CA ASP A 282 -8.02 -10.60 -11.93
C ASP A 282 -8.83 -9.56 -12.71
N LEU A 283 -8.25 -8.93 -13.74
CA LEU A 283 -8.98 -8.06 -14.67
C LEU A 283 -10.01 -8.85 -15.50
N GLU A 284 -9.69 -10.09 -15.88
CA GLU A 284 -10.58 -10.95 -16.65
C GLU A 284 -11.84 -11.37 -15.88
N GLU A 285 -11.78 -11.41 -14.55
CA GLU A 285 -12.94 -11.61 -13.67
C GLU A 285 -13.99 -10.48 -13.78
N GLY A 286 -13.65 -9.35 -14.39
CA GLY A 286 -14.61 -8.33 -14.83
C GLY A 286 -15.13 -7.40 -13.73
N HIS A 287 -14.77 -7.62 -12.46
CA HIS A 287 -15.30 -6.84 -11.32
C HIS A 287 -14.93 -5.35 -11.39
N TYR A 288 -13.78 -5.02 -11.96
CA TYR A 288 -13.35 -3.64 -12.21
C TYR A 288 -14.25 -2.89 -13.21
N PHE A 289 -14.94 -3.61 -14.11
CA PHE A 289 -15.74 -3.01 -15.19
C PHE A 289 -17.24 -2.91 -14.84
N ALA A 290 -17.69 -3.54 -13.76
CA ALA A 290 -19.10 -3.59 -13.36
C ALA A 290 -19.66 -2.23 -12.91
N ALA A 291 -18.82 -1.34 -12.37
CA ALA A 291 -19.21 0.00 -11.92
C ALA A 291 -19.14 1.00 -13.09
N GLY A 292 -20.21 1.14 -13.87
CA GLY A 292 -20.26 2.12 -14.97
C GLY A 292 -21.34 1.92 -16.03
N ARG A 293 -22.39 1.15 -15.72
CA ARG A 293 -23.65 1.17 -16.48
C ARG A 293 -24.70 1.93 -15.70
#